data_AF-A0A3C0ZUA1-F1
#
_entry.id   AF-A0A3C0ZUA1-F1
#
_cell.length_a   1.000
_cell.length_b   1.000
_cell.length_c   1.000
_cell.angle_alpha   90.00
_cell.angle_beta   90.00
_cell.angle_gamma   90.00
#
_symmetry.space_group_name_H-M   'P 1'
#
loop_
_entity.id
_entity.type
_entity.pdbx_description
1 polymer ?
#
loop_
_entity_poly.entity_id
_entity_poly.type
_entity_poly.pdbx_seq_one_letter_code
_entity_poly.pdbx_strand_id
1 'polypeptide(L)'
;PEAEKYSQQAAIEESHLPDYDHLASEKQALSDTTGRHQKMAKEQTAKTEEKESLNNRLTDQKEELAGLEKVGEQLVGAREEAKRIEDRLAQADKLLGRIRDAEEADRKALQSRVDENQQQQEISQYQEQTEKLRQELTGLEGADLKLIAKKQEHKDTAARLDELKNFKTELQREETLRKKAEELQKQVQSTGEQIREHNEEIRHLKEEIRARQNAEADLVSAENSLIRLKDRAGLLKELQKNETSLKEENDKLAQLEEEKKEKAQTASRSSRKAEDLYQLFLAGQAGILADRLRPDEPCPVCGSTHHPAPCKPMENTPTQEQVDNANKQRDQDQNVFTEIFSAYAAQKRTVQNLTNLISDTFKKFLEDNTAENSGDNTE
;
A
#
# COMPACT_ATOMS: atom_id res chain seq x y z
N PRO A 1 -152.99 132.07 -103.08
CA PRO A 1 -153.87 132.77 -102.12
C PRO A 1 -153.03 133.76 -101.29
N GLU A 2 -153.10 135.07 -101.55
CA GLU A 2 -154.25 135.95 -101.25
C GLU A 2 -154.40 136.25 -99.76
N ALA A 3 -154.88 137.41 -99.33
CA ALA A 3 -154.97 138.75 -99.95
C ALA A 3 -155.41 139.73 -98.85
N GLU A 4 -155.12 141.03 -99.03
CA GLU A 4 -155.57 142.11 -98.11
C GLU A 4 -155.10 141.93 -96.64
N LYS A 5 -155.30 142.87 -95.70
CA LYS A 5 -155.72 144.29 -95.77
C LYS A 5 -154.66 145.11 -94.98
N TYR A 6 -154.47 146.40 -95.25
CA TYR A 6 -154.90 147.53 -94.41
C TYR A 6 -155.07 147.26 -92.89
N SER A 7 -154.79 148.21 -92.00
CA SER A 7 -154.44 149.63 -92.17
C SER A 7 -153.36 150.05 -91.14
N GLN A 8 -152.67 151.20 -91.26
CA GLN A 8 -153.02 152.52 -90.68
C GLN A 8 -153.57 152.46 -89.22
N GLN A 9 -153.52 153.50 -88.38
CA GLN A 9 -153.02 154.89 -88.44
C GLN A 9 -152.63 155.26 -86.98
N ALA A 10 -152.08 156.41 -86.58
CA ALA A 10 -151.70 157.69 -87.19
C ALA A 10 -150.39 158.17 -86.48
N ALA A 11 -149.48 158.99 -87.04
CA ALA A 11 -149.54 160.42 -87.38
C ALA A 11 -149.63 161.41 -86.19
N ILE A 12 -149.05 162.62 -86.35
CA ILE A 12 -149.35 163.90 -85.64
C ILE A 12 -148.82 164.03 -84.18
N GLU A 13 -148.28 165.15 -83.64
CA GLU A 13 -147.66 166.41 -84.16
C GLU A 13 -147.01 167.26 -83.00
N GLU A 14 -146.33 168.34 -83.38
CA GLU A 14 -145.93 169.62 -82.73
C GLU A 14 -145.96 169.95 -81.19
N SER A 15 -144.96 170.76 -80.74
CA SER A 15 -145.11 172.15 -80.17
C SER A 15 -144.38 172.53 -78.83
N HIS A 16 -143.87 173.79 -78.81
CA HIS A 16 -143.52 174.69 -77.66
C HIS A 16 -142.21 174.56 -76.79
N LEU A 17 -141.90 175.64 -76.04
CA LEU A 17 -140.66 176.04 -75.28
C LEU A 17 -140.72 175.63 -73.77
N PRO A 18 -139.75 175.89 -72.81
CA PRO A 18 -138.49 176.71 -72.76
C PRO A 18 -137.27 175.95 -72.10
N ASP A 19 -136.22 176.44 -71.39
CA ASP A 19 -135.69 177.76 -70.89
C ASP A 19 -134.15 177.71 -70.52
N TYR A 20 -133.58 178.74 -69.86
CA TYR A 20 -132.16 178.91 -69.42
C TYR A 20 -131.74 178.27 -68.06
N ASP A 21 -130.42 178.24 -67.83
CA ASP A 21 -129.63 178.08 -66.58
C ASP A 21 -129.77 176.85 -65.66
N HIS A 22 -130.95 176.43 -65.20
CA HIS A 22 -131.01 175.70 -63.90
C HIS A 22 -130.62 174.19 -63.93
N LEU A 23 -130.72 173.51 -65.07
CA LEU A 23 -130.65 172.02 -65.16
C LEU A 23 -129.25 171.44 -65.42
N ALA A 24 -128.29 172.23 -65.92
CA ALA A 24 -126.94 171.71 -66.23
C ALA A 24 -126.21 171.24 -64.96
N SER A 25 -126.40 171.97 -63.86
CA SER A 25 -125.79 171.72 -62.55
C SER A 25 -126.17 170.35 -61.95
N GLU A 26 -127.38 169.84 -62.20
CA GLU A 26 -127.82 168.54 -61.69
C GLU A 26 -127.19 167.36 -62.45
N LYS A 27 -126.94 167.51 -63.76
CA LYS A 27 -126.35 166.43 -64.56
C LYS A 27 -124.93 166.08 -64.10
N GLN A 28 -124.19 167.07 -63.58
CA GLN A 28 -122.89 166.85 -62.96
C GLN A 28 -122.99 165.93 -61.72
N ALA A 29 -124.01 166.11 -60.87
CA ALA A 29 -124.23 165.31 -59.66
C ALA A 29 -124.66 163.84 -59.94
N LEU A 30 -125.36 163.60 -61.05
CA LEU A 30 -125.74 162.25 -61.49
C LEU A 30 -124.57 161.45 -62.11
N SER A 31 -123.56 162.13 -62.66
CA SER A 31 -122.34 161.48 -63.16
C SER A 31 -121.54 160.83 -62.02
N ASP A 32 -121.30 161.58 -60.95
CA ASP A 32 -120.46 161.15 -59.81
C ASP A 32 -121.08 160.04 -58.94
N THR A 33 -122.41 159.89 -58.98
CA THR A 33 -123.12 158.78 -58.33
C THR A 33 -123.09 157.51 -59.18
N THR A 34 -123.28 157.63 -60.51
CA THR A 34 -123.26 156.49 -61.45
C THR A 34 -121.92 155.75 -61.43
N GLY A 35 -120.79 156.47 -61.39
CA GLY A 35 -119.46 155.88 -61.36
C GLY A 35 -119.17 155.00 -60.12
N ARG A 36 -119.81 155.29 -58.96
CA ARG A 36 -119.59 154.53 -57.72
C ARG A 36 -120.25 153.15 -57.76
N HIS A 37 -121.42 153.03 -58.39
CA HIS A 37 -122.11 151.75 -58.52
C HIS A 37 -121.42 150.78 -59.48
N GLN A 38 -120.74 151.27 -60.53
CA GLN A 38 -119.93 150.41 -61.40
C GLN A 38 -118.70 149.79 -60.69
N LYS A 39 -118.20 150.40 -59.61
CA LYS A 39 -117.05 149.86 -58.87
C LYS A 39 -117.44 148.67 -57.99
N MET A 40 -118.56 148.77 -57.25
CA MET A 40 -119.02 147.68 -56.38
C MET A 40 -119.39 146.40 -57.18
N ALA A 41 -119.97 146.57 -58.37
CA ALA A 41 -120.41 145.44 -59.19
C ALA A 41 -119.29 144.45 -59.57
N LYS A 42 -118.05 144.93 -59.77
CA LYS A 42 -116.90 144.10 -60.16
C LYS A 42 -116.15 143.44 -58.99
N GLU A 43 -116.24 144.02 -57.80
CA GLU A 43 -115.73 143.37 -56.58
C GLU A 43 -116.64 142.21 -56.12
N GLN A 44 -117.91 142.22 -56.54
CA GLN A 44 -118.84 141.11 -56.32
C GLN A 44 -118.46 139.85 -57.13
N THR A 45 -118.10 140.01 -58.41
CA THR A 45 -117.77 138.88 -59.31
C THR A 45 -116.47 138.16 -58.93
N ALA A 46 -115.45 138.89 -58.47
CA ALA A 46 -114.19 138.27 -58.02
C ALA A 46 -114.37 137.31 -56.84
N LYS A 47 -115.35 137.58 -55.95
CA LYS A 47 -115.63 136.76 -54.76
C LYS A 47 -116.50 135.53 -55.03
N THR A 48 -117.13 135.44 -56.21
CA THR A 48 -117.84 134.22 -56.62
C THR A 48 -116.90 133.16 -57.17
N GLU A 49 -115.91 133.55 -57.99
CA GLU A 49 -114.94 132.62 -58.60
C GLU A 49 -114.02 131.95 -57.55
N GLU A 50 -113.60 132.70 -56.52
CA GLU A 50 -112.79 132.18 -55.41
C GLU A 50 -113.51 131.09 -54.59
N LYS A 51 -114.84 131.21 -54.44
CA LYS A 51 -115.66 130.25 -53.68
C LYS A 51 -115.80 128.90 -54.40
N GLU A 52 -115.87 128.91 -55.73
CA GLU A 52 -116.07 127.71 -56.53
C GLU A 52 -114.78 126.85 -56.58
N SER A 53 -113.62 127.51 -56.69
CA SER A 53 -112.29 126.88 -56.56
C SER A 53 -112.09 126.13 -55.23
N LEU A 54 -112.49 126.74 -54.11
CA LEU A 54 -112.40 126.13 -52.78
C LEU A 54 -113.29 124.88 -52.62
N ASN A 55 -114.42 124.82 -53.32
CA ASN A 55 -115.37 123.73 -53.19
C ASN A 55 -114.83 122.43 -53.85
N ASN A 56 -114.13 122.55 -54.98
CA ASN A 56 -113.52 121.42 -55.68
C ASN A 56 -112.40 120.75 -54.87
N ARG A 57 -111.58 121.55 -54.17
CA ARG A 57 -110.52 121.01 -53.28
C ARG A 57 -111.09 120.25 -52.07
N LEU A 58 -112.34 120.50 -51.69
CA LEU A 58 -113.03 119.78 -50.62
C LEU A 58 -113.61 118.43 -51.08
N THR A 59 -113.81 118.23 -52.39
CA THR A 59 -114.17 116.92 -52.96
C THR A 59 -112.94 116.01 -53.06
N ASP A 60 -111.81 116.50 -53.59
CA ASP A 60 -110.59 115.70 -53.76
C ASP A 60 -110.12 115.07 -52.42
N GLN A 61 -110.11 115.85 -51.34
CA GLN A 61 -109.69 115.38 -50.01
C GLN A 61 -110.65 114.37 -49.36
N LYS A 62 -111.85 114.14 -49.92
CA LYS A 62 -112.78 113.10 -49.43
C LYS A 62 -112.53 111.74 -50.07
N GLU A 63 -112.07 111.70 -51.32
CA GLU A 63 -111.69 110.44 -51.97
C GLU A 63 -110.38 109.88 -51.37
N GLU A 64 -109.44 110.76 -51.02
CA GLU A 64 -108.15 110.39 -50.42
C GLU A 64 -108.34 109.68 -49.05
N LEU A 65 -109.30 110.13 -48.23
CA LEU A 65 -109.65 109.48 -46.96
C LEU A 65 -110.26 108.08 -47.15
N ALA A 66 -111.14 107.90 -48.14
CA ALA A 66 -111.75 106.60 -48.45
C ALA A 66 -110.73 105.56 -48.96
N GLY A 67 -109.59 106.01 -49.50
CA GLY A 67 -108.48 105.12 -49.87
C GLY A 67 -107.76 104.51 -48.67
N LEU A 68 -107.66 105.23 -47.55
CA LEU A 68 -106.86 104.83 -46.39
C LEU A 68 -107.53 103.74 -45.53
N GLU A 69 -108.85 103.74 -45.40
CA GLU A 69 -109.56 102.72 -44.59
C GLU A 69 -109.34 101.29 -45.13
N LYS A 70 -109.30 101.12 -46.46
CA LYS A 70 -109.02 99.82 -47.12
C LYS A 70 -107.61 99.27 -46.85
N VAL A 71 -106.64 100.12 -46.54
CA VAL A 71 -105.27 99.69 -46.20
C VAL A 71 -105.22 99.11 -44.78
N GLY A 72 -106.12 99.57 -43.89
CA GLY A 72 -106.23 99.07 -42.51
C GLY A 72 -106.62 97.59 -42.45
N GLU A 73 -107.57 97.15 -43.27
CA GLU A 73 -108.03 95.75 -43.28
C GLU A 73 -106.94 94.77 -43.74
N GLN A 74 -106.13 95.16 -44.74
CA GLN A 74 -105.05 94.31 -45.27
C GLN A 74 -103.92 94.06 -44.25
N LEU A 75 -103.65 95.03 -43.37
CA LEU A 75 -102.65 94.91 -42.32
C LEU A 75 -103.00 93.90 -41.22
N VAL A 76 -104.30 93.57 -41.04
CA VAL A 76 -104.73 92.55 -40.07
C VAL A 76 -104.35 91.14 -40.55
N GLY A 77 -104.63 90.83 -41.82
CA GLY A 77 -104.32 89.51 -42.40
C GLY A 77 -102.84 89.18 -42.38
N ALA A 78 -101.98 90.13 -42.78
CA ALA A 78 -100.53 89.97 -42.75
C ALA A 78 -99.99 89.66 -41.32
N ARG A 79 -100.66 90.15 -40.28
CA ARG A 79 -100.27 89.97 -38.88
C ARG A 79 -100.61 88.58 -38.34
N GLU A 80 -101.70 87.97 -38.81
CA GLU A 80 -102.00 86.56 -38.47
C GLU A 80 -101.05 85.58 -39.16
N GLU A 81 -100.65 85.88 -40.40
CA GLU A 81 -99.78 85.00 -41.17
C GLU A 81 -98.34 84.99 -40.65
N ALA A 82 -97.82 86.14 -40.21
CA ALA A 82 -96.52 86.25 -39.51
C ALA A 82 -96.45 85.32 -38.29
N LYS A 83 -97.49 85.28 -37.46
CA LYS A 83 -97.53 84.44 -36.25
C LYS A 83 -97.45 82.94 -36.57
N ARG A 84 -98.05 82.49 -37.67
CA ARG A 84 -97.95 81.09 -38.15
C ARG A 84 -96.54 80.71 -38.60
N ILE A 85 -95.71 81.69 -38.96
CA ILE A 85 -94.30 81.49 -39.32
C ILE A 85 -93.45 81.37 -38.04
N GLU A 86 -93.71 82.19 -37.02
CA GLU A 86 -93.07 82.09 -35.69
C GLU A 86 -93.31 80.71 -35.05
N ASP A 87 -94.56 80.23 -35.03
CA ASP A 87 -94.90 78.89 -34.49
C ASP A 87 -94.19 77.74 -35.24
N ARG A 88 -93.94 77.91 -36.55
CA ARG A 88 -93.20 76.91 -37.36
C ARG A 88 -91.68 76.98 -37.12
N LEU A 89 -91.12 78.16 -36.90
CA LEU A 89 -89.71 78.33 -36.52
C LEU A 89 -89.43 77.69 -35.16
N ALA A 90 -90.30 77.92 -34.16
CA ALA A 90 -90.16 77.31 -32.84
C ALA A 90 -90.21 75.76 -32.87
N GLN A 91 -90.94 75.16 -33.81
CA GLN A 91 -90.93 73.70 -34.04
C GLN A 91 -89.64 73.23 -34.75
N ALA A 92 -89.12 74.01 -35.70
CA ALA A 92 -87.86 73.71 -36.39
C ALA A 92 -86.65 73.74 -35.44
N ASP A 93 -86.53 74.77 -34.59
CA ASP A 93 -85.46 74.86 -33.58
C ASP A 93 -85.49 73.68 -32.59
N LYS A 94 -86.69 73.24 -32.20
CA LYS A 94 -86.87 72.09 -31.30
C LYS A 94 -86.49 70.75 -31.96
N LEU A 95 -86.53 70.66 -33.29
CA LEU A 95 -85.99 69.52 -34.03
C LEU A 95 -84.46 69.62 -34.19
N LEU A 96 -83.93 70.81 -34.48
CA LEU A 96 -82.47 71.06 -34.57
C LEU A 96 -81.75 70.77 -33.26
N GLY A 97 -82.35 71.09 -32.11
CA GLY A 97 -81.82 70.69 -30.80
C GLY A 97 -81.64 69.18 -30.68
N ARG A 98 -82.71 68.41 -30.97
CA ARG A 98 -82.67 66.93 -30.91
C ARG A 98 -81.69 66.29 -31.89
N ILE A 99 -81.41 66.93 -33.02
CA ILE A 99 -80.38 66.48 -33.98
C ILE A 99 -78.98 66.69 -33.38
N ARG A 100 -78.70 67.87 -32.78
CA ARG A 100 -77.43 68.14 -32.10
C ARG A 100 -77.18 67.19 -30.93
N ASP A 101 -78.20 66.92 -30.12
CA ASP A 101 -78.12 65.96 -29.01
C ASP A 101 -77.72 64.55 -29.49
N ALA A 102 -78.26 64.13 -30.64
CA ALA A 102 -77.92 62.86 -31.28
C ALA A 102 -76.51 62.86 -31.90
N GLU A 103 -76.13 63.91 -32.61
CA GLU A 103 -74.78 64.06 -33.18
C GLU A 103 -73.68 64.07 -32.10
N GLU A 104 -73.95 64.66 -30.92
CA GLU A 104 -73.00 64.64 -29.81
C GLU A 104 -72.96 63.26 -29.10
N ALA A 105 -74.08 62.54 -29.03
CA ALA A 105 -74.12 61.17 -28.53
C ALA A 105 -73.35 60.21 -29.45
N ASP A 106 -73.58 60.26 -30.77
CA ASP A 106 -72.86 59.47 -31.76
C ASP A 106 -71.37 59.81 -31.77
N ARG A 107 -70.99 61.08 -31.62
CA ARG A 107 -69.58 61.49 -31.52
C ARG A 107 -68.89 60.89 -30.29
N LYS A 108 -69.56 60.86 -29.14
CA LYS A 108 -69.03 60.23 -27.91
C LYS A 108 -68.92 58.71 -28.07
N ALA A 109 -69.93 58.05 -28.63
CA ALA A 109 -69.88 56.62 -28.91
C ALA A 109 -68.78 56.25 -29.92
N LEU A 110 -68.53 57.09 -30.93
CA LEU A 110 -67.44 56.91 -31.88
C LEU A 110 -66.07 57.07 -31.22
N GLN A 111 -65.90 58.07 -30.34
CA GLN A 111 -64.65 58.26 -29.59
C GLN A 111 -64.35 57.06 -28.69
N SER A 112 -65.31 56.60 -27.88
CA SER A 112 -65.11 55.43 -27.02
C SER A 112 -64.71 54.18 -27.81
N ARG A 113 -65.26 53.98 -29.02
CA ARG A 113 -64.87 52.87 -29.91
C ARG A 113 -63.48 53.04 -30.53
N VAL A 114 -62.97 54.25 -30.66
CA VAL A 114 -61.57 54.50 -31.04
C VAL A 114 -60.64 54.20 -29.86
N ASP A 115 -61.00 54.65 -28.67
CA ASP A 115 -60.23 54.44 -27.44
C ASP A 115 -60.15 52.94 -27.08
N GLU A 116 -61.27 52.21 -27.17
CA GLU A 116 -61.34 50.74 -27.01
C GLU A 116 -60.44 50.01 -28.00
N ASN A 117 -60.45 50.41 -29.27
CA ASN A 117 -59.65 49.78 -30.33
C ASN A 117 -58.15 50.07 -30.15
N GLN A 118 -57.78 51.27 -29.69
CA GLN A 118 -56.41 51.60 -29.31
C GLN A 118 -55.94 50.75 -28.12
N GLN A 119 -56.74 50.66 -27.05
CA GLN A 119 -56.42 49.80 -25.90
C GLN A 119 -56.29 48.33 -26.30
N GLN A 120 -57.17 47.83 -27.18
CA GLN A 120 -57.10 46.45 -27.65
C GLN A 120 -55.86 46.20 -28.54
N GLN A 121 -55.41 47.20 -29.30
CA GLN A 121 -54.16 47.15 -30.05
C GLN A 121 -52.92 47.17 -29.14
N GLU A 122 -52.91 47.99 -28.08
CA GLU A 122 -51.84 47.98 -27.06
C GLU A 122 -51.79 46.65 -26.31
N ILE A 123 -52.93 46.10 -25.88
CA ILE A 123 -53.03 44.79 -25.24
C ILE A 123 -52.47 43.70 -26.16
N SER A 124 -52.76 43.74 -27.46
CA SER A 124 -52.19 42.80 -28.43
C SER A 124 -50.66 42.91 -28.55
N GLN A 125 -50.10 44.12 -28.48
CA GLN A 125 -48.64 44.32 -28.50
C GLN A 125 -47.98 43.81 -27.22
N TYR A 126 -48.56 44.08 -26.05
CA TYR A 126 -48.06 43.56 -24.78
C TYR A 126 -48.17 42.03 -24.68
N GLN A 127 -49.21 41.43 -25.25
CA GLN A 127 -49.33 39.98 -25.37
C GLN A 127 -48.23 39.39 -26.26
N GLU A 128 -47.96 39.97 -27.43
CA GLU A 128 -46.89 39.51 -28.33
C GLU A 128 -45.49 39.64 -27.70
N GLN A 129 -45.23 40.75 -26.98
CA GLN A 129 -43.99 40.93 -26.21
C GLN A 129 -43.87 39.93 -25.06
N THR A 130 -44.95 39.68 -24.32
CA THR A 130 -44.96 38.71 -23.22
C THR A 130 -44.71 37.29 -23.72
N GLU A 131 -45.26 36.92 -24.88
CA GLU A 131 -45.05 35.61 -25.47
C GLU A 131 -43.62 35.42 -25.99
N LYS A 132 -43.02 36.45 -26.61
CA LYS A 132 -41.58 36.43 -26.97
C LYS A 132 -40.70 36.24 -25.73
N LEU A 133 -40.95 36.98 -24.65
CA LEU A 133 -40.22 36.84 -23.39
C LEU A 133 -40.40 35.46 -22.74
N ARG A 134 -41.57 34.80 -22.89
CA ARG A 134 -41.79 33.41 -22.46
C ARG A 134 -40.98 32.41 -23.29
N GLN A 135 -40.88 32.62 -24.59
CA GLN A 135 -40.09 31.77 -25.50
C GLN A 135 -38.58 31.95 -25.25
N GLU A 136 -38.12 33.16 -24.96
CA GLU A 136 -36.74 33.43 -24.52
C GLU A 136 -36.45 32.79 -23.15
N LEU A 137 -37.35 32.94 -22.16
CA LEU A 137 -37.17 32.36 -20.82
C LEU A 137 -37.11 30.83 -20.86
N THR A 138 -38.04 30.17 -21.55
CA THR A 138 -38.02 28.70 -21.71
C THR A 138 -36.82 28.21 -22.53
N GLY A 139 -36.33 29.03 -23.47
CA GLY A 139 -35.05 28.80 -24.15
C GLY A 139 -33.83 28.84 -23.20
N LEU A 140 -33.82 29.79 -22.25
CA LEU A 140 -32.77 29.93 -21.24
C LEU A 140 -32.84 28.82 -20.18
N GLU A 141 -34.03 28.45 -19.69
CA GLU A 141 -34.24 27.30 -18.80
C GLU A 141 -33.75 25.99 -19.47
N GLY A 142 -34.10 25.80 -20.74
CA GLY A 142 -33.63 24.69 -21.56
C GLY A 142 -32.14 24.75 -21.93
N ALA A 143 -31.46 25.87 -21.67
CA ALA A 143 -30.00 26.01 -21.80
C ALA A 143 -29.29 25.73 -20.47
N ASP A 144 -29.81 26.21 -19.33
CA ASP A 144 -29.21 25.94 -18.02
C ASP A 144 -29.36 24.46 -17.62
N LEU A 145 -30.48 23.81 -17.93
CA LEU A 145 -30.62 22.35 -17.77
C LEU A 145 -29.52 21.57 -18.54
N LYS A 146 -29.16 22.01 -19.74
CA LYS A 146 -28.05 21.41 -20.53
C LYS A 146 -26.68 21.75 -19.93
N LEU A 147 -26.52 22.92 -19.32
CA LEU A 147 -25.30 23.31 -18.62
C LEU A 147 -25.12 22.51 -17.32
N ILE A 148 -26.19 22.26 -16.57
CA ILE A 148 -26.22 21.40 -15.38
C ILE A 148 -25.85 19.96 -15.76
N ALA A 149 -26.47 19.41 -16.81
CA ALA A 149 -26.13 18.08 -17.32
C ALA A 149 -24.63 17.96 -17.67
N LYS A 150 -24.09 18.89 -18.46
CA LYS A 150 -22.65 18.91 -18.79
C LYS A 150 -21.75 19.09 -17.57
N LYS A 151 -22.14 19.91 -16.59
CA LYS A 151 -21.40 20.04 -15.32
C LYS A 151 -21.36 18.73 -14.54
N GLN A 152 -22.41 17.90 -14.62
CA GLN A 152 -22.43 16.58 -14.00
C GLN A 152 -21.57 15.57 -14.78
N GLU A 153 -21.68 15.52 -16.11
CA GLU A 153 -20.78 14.71 -16.96
C GLU A 153 -19.30 15.05 -16.71
N HIS A 154 -18.96 16.32 -16.53
CA HIS A 154 -17.60 16.76 -16.19
C HIS A 154 -17.16 16.33 -14.78
N LYS A 155 -18.06 16.23 -13.80
CA LYS A 155 -17.73 15.65 -12.48
C LYS A 155 -17.51 14.14 -12.57
N ASP A 156 -18.40 13.43 -13.25
CA ASP A 156 -18.37 11.97 -13.35
C ASP A 156 -17.16 11.49 -14.15
N THR A 157 -16.77 12.23 -15.20
CA THR A 157 -15.52 11.99 -15.94
C THR A 157 -14.27 12.36 -15.15
N ALA A 158 -14.29 13.41 -14.32
CA ALA A 158 -13.18 13.73 -13.42
C ALA A 158 -12.98 12.63 -12.36
N ALA A 159 -14.05 12.14 -11.74
CA ALA A 159 -14.00 11.04 -10.77
C ALA A 159 -13.39 9.77 -11.38
N ARG A 160 -13.87 9.33 -12.55
CA ARG A 160 -13.29 8.21 -13.30
C ARG A 160 -11.82 8.40 -13.67
N LEU A 161 -11.40 9.64 -13.92
CA LEU A 161 -10.02 9.97 -14.27
C LEU A 161 -9.10 9.93 -13.04
N ASP A 162 -9.63 10.17 -11.83
CA ASP A 162 -8.90 9.94 -10.56
C ASP A 162 -8.88 8.46 -10.16
N GLU A 163 -9.97 7.71 -10.38
CA GLU A 163 -9.98 6.24 -10.27
C GLU A 163 -8.91 5.60 -11.18
N LEU A 164 -8.80 6.05 -12.44
CA LEU A 164 -7.78 5.59 -13.39
C LEU A 164 -6.35 5.93 -12.96
N LYS A 165 -6.12 7.06 -12.26
CA LYS A 165 -4.81 7.37 -11.65
C LYS A 165 -4.49 6.37 -10.55
N ASN A 166 -5.45 6.09 -9.67
CA ASN A 166 -5.27 5.15 -8.57
C ASN A 166 -4.93 3.75 -9.08
N PHE A 167 -5.75 3.19 -9.99
CA PHE A 167 -5.47 1.92 -10.67
C PHE A 167 -4.09 1.87 -11.33
N LYS A 168 -3.64 2.96 -11.98
CA LYS A 168 -2.29 3.03 -12.55
C LYS A 168 -1.19 2.93 -11.48
N THR A 169 -1.37 3.56 -10.32
CA THR A 169 -0.39 3.45 -9.22
C THR A 169 -0.39 2.07 -8.56
N GLU A 170 -1.53 1.39 -8.53
CA GLU A 170 -1.66 0.03 -8.00
C GLU A 170 -1.04 -1.00 -8.95
N LEU A 171 -1.26 -0.88 -10.26
CA LEU A 171 -0.59 -1.71 -11.28
C LEU A 171 0.94 -1.57 -11.21
N GLN A 172 1.44 -0.34 -11.01
CA GLN A 172 2.88 -0.09 -10.81
C GLN A 172 3.43 -0.72 -9.52
N ARG A 173 2.64 -0.74 -8.43
CA ARG A 173 3.00 -1.47 -7.19
C ARG A 173 3.01 -2.97 -7.45
N GLU A 174 2.01 -3.53 -8.12
CA GLU A 174 1.94 -4.96 -8.45
C GLU A 174 3.13 -5.41 -9.32
N GLU A 175 3.50 -4.64 -10.35
CA GLU A 175 4.71 -4.92 -11.13
C GLU A 175 5.99 -4.97 -10.29
N THR A 176 6.17 -4.05 -9.33
CA THR A 176 7.37 -4.04 -8.48
C THR A 176 7.37 -5.18 -7.46
N LEU A 177 6.20 -5.53 -6.90
CA LEU A 177 6.04 -6.70 -6.05
C LEU A 177 6.33 -8.00 -6.81
N ARG A 178 5.81 -8.12 -8.04
CA ARG A 178 6.07 -9.27 -8.93
C ARG A 178 7.56 -9.43 -9.24
N LYS A 179 8.25 -8.36 -9.65
CA LYS A 179 9.70 -8.38 -9.90
C LYS A 179 10.47 -8.83 -8.66
N LYS A 180 10.08 -8.35 -7.47
CA LYS A 180 10.68 -8.77 -6.20
C LYS A 180 10.38 -10.23 -5.83
N ALA A 181 9.21 -10.75 -6.17
CA ALA A 181 8.87 -12.16 -6.00
C ALA A 181 9.68 -13.09 -6.94
N GLU A 182 9.83 -12.70 -8.21
CA GLU A 182 10.66 -13.42 -9.19
C GLU A 182 12.14 -13.43 -8.79
N GLU A 183 12.64 -12.36 -8.15
CA GLU A 183 14.00 -12.29 -7.58
C GLU A 183 14.17 -13.19 -6.34
N LEU A 184 13.24 -13.11 -5.37
CA LEU A 184 13.24 -13.97 -4.19
C LEU A 184 13.13 -15.46 -4.56
N GLN A 185 12.35 -15.81 -5.59
CA GLN A 185 12.23 -17.18 -6.08
C GLN A 185 13.58 -17.71 -6.61
N LYS A 186 14.35 -16.90 -7.35
CA LYS A 186 15.70 -17.27 -7.81
C LYS A 186 16.68 -17.45 -6.65
N GLN A 187 16.61 -16.58 -5.64
CA GLN A 187 17.43 -16.71 -4.43
C GLN A 187 17.11 -18.01 -3.68
N VAL A 188 15.83 -18.34 -3.48
CA VAL A 188 15.39 -19.59 -2.85
C VAL A 188 15.83 -20.83 -3.63
N GLN A 189 15.81 -20.79 -4.97
CA GLN A 189 16.33 -21.87 -5.81
C GLN A 189 17.84 -22.04 -5.62
N SER A 190 18.62 -20.97 -5.77
CA SER A 190 20.08 -20.99 -5.65
C SER A 190 20.56 -21.43 -4.26
N THR A 191 19.96 -20.92 -3.18
CA THR A 191 20.25 -21.38 -1.82
C THR A 191 19.79 -22.83 -1.58
N GLY A 192 18.69 -23.25 -2.23
CA GLY A 192 18.23 -24.65 -2.20
C GLY A 192 19.18 -25.62 -2.89
N GLU A 193 19.94 -25.18 -3.89
CA GLU A 193 20.99 -25.96 -4.56
C GLU A 193 22.25 -26.02 -3.70
N GLN A 194 22.73 -24.88 -3.19
CA GLN A 194 23.86 -24.81 -2.23
C GLN A 194 23.64 -25.70 -1.00
N ILE A 195 22.41 -25.74 -0.47
CA ILE A 195 22.06 -26.63 0.66
C ILE A 195 22.17 -28.11 0.27
N ARG A 196 21.91 -28.49 -0.99
CA ARG A 196 22.09 -29.90 -1.44
C ARG A 196 23.57 -30.25 -1.57
N GLU A 197 24.35 -29.36 -2.20
CA GLU A 197 25.79 -29.53 -2.36
C GLU A 197 26.48 -29.72 -1.00
N HIS A 198 26.27 -28.79 -0.06
CA HIS A 198 26.84 -28.88 1.29
C HIS A 198 26.33 -30.10 2.09
N ASN A 199 25.13 -30.61 1.85
CA ASN A 199 24.66 -31.82 2.54
C ASN A 199 25.40 -33.08 2.06
N GLU A 200 25.72 -33.21 0.77
CA GLU A 200 26.50 -34.34 0.27
C GLU A 200 28.01 -34.17 0.54
N GLU A 201 28.54 -32.95 0.63
CA GLU A 201 29.88 -32.70 1.22
C GLU A 201 29.93 -33.17 2.68
N ILE A 202 28.95 -32.77 3.51
CA ILE A 202 28.83 -33.21 4.90
C ILE A 202 28.68 -34.73 5.01
N ARG A 203 28.03 -35.38 4.05
CA ARG A 203 27.93 -36.84 3.98
C ARG A 203 29.28 -37.48 3.67
N HIS A 204 29.97 -37.02 2.62
CA HIS A 204 31.30 -37.53 2.24
C HIS A 204 32.29 -37.39 3.39
N LEU A 205 32.32 -36.23 4.06
CA LEU A 205 33.16 -35.99 5.24
C LEU A 205 32.82 -36.92 6.42
N LYS A 206 31.54 -37.28 6.64
CA LYS A 206 31.16 -38.27 7.66
C LYS A 206 31.59 -39.70 7.29
N GLU A 207 31.57 -40.05 6.01
CA GLU A 207 32.04 -41.33 5.52
C GLU A 207 33.59 -41.42 5.62
N GLU A 208 34.32 -40.35 5.30
CA GLU A 208 35.77 -40.24 5.56
C GLU A 208 36.15 -40.32 7.04
N ILE A 209 35.42 -39.60 7.92
CA ILE A 209 35.70 -39.61 9.37
C ILE A 209 35.57 -41.03 9.93
N ARG A 210 34.52 -41.78 9.52
CA ARG A 210 34.34 -43.18 9.92
C ARG A 210 35.48 -44.08 9.41
N ALA A 211 35.89 -43.91 8.15
CA ALA A 211 37.00 -44.67 7.59
C ALA A 211 38.33 -44.41 8.35
N ARG A 212 38.59 -43.16 8.75
CA ARG A 212 39.74 -42.78 9.59
C ARG A 212 39.65 -43.37 11.00
N GLN A 213 38.49 -43.34 11.64
CA GLN A 213 38.27 -43.92 12.98
C GLN A 213 38.50 -45.44 13.00
N ASN A 214 38.06 -46.15 11.96
CA ASN A 214 38.33 -47.59 11.84
C ASN A 214 39.84 -47.84 11.67
N ALA A 215 40.51 -47.11 10.77
CA ALA A 215 41.95 -47.25 10.55
C ALA A 215 42.80 -46.88 11.79
N GLU A 216 42.32 -45.98 12.65
CA GLU A 216 42.94 -45.65 13.94
C GLU A 216 42.80 -46.81 14.95
N ALA A 217 41.65 -47.49 14.99
CA ALA A 217 41.47 -48.71 15.80
C ALA A 217 42.34 -49.87 15.29
N ASP A 218 42.43 -50.07 13.97
CA ASP A 218 43.30 -51.06 13.32
C ASP A 218 44.79 -50.79 13.65
N LEU A 219 45.21 -49.52 13.61
CA LEU A 219 46.56 -49.11 13.97
C LEU A 219 46.87 -49.43 15.43
N VAL A 220 45.98 -49.11 16.37
CA VAL A 220 46.16 -49.45 17.79
C VAL A 220 46.22 -50.97 18.01
N SER A 221 45.44 -51.76 17.26
CA SER A 221 45.52 -53.22 17.30
C SER A 221 46.88 -53.76 16.80
N ALA A 222 47.37 -53.19 15.69
CA ALA A 222 48.68 -53.50 15.13
C ALA A 222 49.84 -53.10 16.05
N GLU A 223 49.80 -51.92 16.68
CA GLU A 223 50.81 -51.45 17.62
C GLU A 223 50.89 -52.35 18.88
N ASN A 224 49.75 -52.70 19.47
CA ASN A 224 49.70 -53.65 20.59
C ASN A 224 50.25 -55.03 20.20
N SER A 225 49.98 -55.49 18.98
CA SER A 225 50.51 -56.75 18.46
C SER A 225 52.02 -56.68 18.20
N LEU A 226 52.53 -55.53 17.73
CA LEU A 226 53.96 -55.29 17.57
C LEU A 226 54.71 -55.22 18.91
N ILE A 227 54.07 -54.73 19.98
CA ILE A 227 54.63 -54.78 21.34
C ILE A 227 54.75 -56.23 21.80
N ARG A 228 53.65 -57.01 21.78
CA ARG A 228 53.65 -58.45 22.12
C ARG A 228 54.71 -59.23 21.35
N LEU A 229 54.84 -59.00 20.04
CA LEU A 229 55.85 -59.66 19.20
C LEU A 229 57.30 -59.28 19.57
N LYS A 230 57.56 -58.04 20.03
CA LYS A 230 58.88 -57.62 20.52
C LYS A 230 59.23 -58.29 21.85
N ASP A 231 58.30 -58.33 22.79
CA ASP A 231 58.51 -58.93 24.11
C ASP A 231 58.73 -60.44 23.98
N ARG A 232 57.89 -61.13 23.19
CA ARG A 232 58.03 -62.53 22.81
C ARG A 232 59.35 -62.84 22.09
N ALA A 233 59.83 -61.94 21.23
CA ALA A 233 61.15 -62.04 20.60
C ALA A 233 62.31 -61.75 21.58
N GLY A 234 62.06 -61.02 22.66
CA GLY A 234 62.97 -60.87 23.80
C GLY A 234 63.11 -62.18 24.58
N LEU A 235 61.99 -62.78 24.98
CA LEU A 235 61.93 -64.07 25.68
C LEU A 235 62.64 -65.18 24.89
N LEU A 236 62.44 -65.26 23.57
CA LEU A 236 63.15 -66.22 22.72
C LEU A 236 64.68 -66.05 22.73
N LYS A 237 65.18 -64.82 22.73
CA LYS A 237 66.62 -64.54 22.82
C LYS A 237 67.19 -64.90 24.19
N GLU A 238 66.41 -64.67 25.26
CA GLU A 238 66.79 -65.09 26.61
C GLU A 238 66.85 -66.61 26.73
N LEU A 239 65.83 -67.32 26.21
CA LEU A 239 65.80 -68.79 26.16
C LEU A 239 66.99 -69.36 25.38
N GLN A 240 67.27 -68.87 24.17
CA GLN A 240 68.40 -69.32 23.35
C GLN A 240 69.76 -69.09 24.05
N LYS A 241 69.92 -67.94 24.72
CA LYS A 241 71.11 -67.64 25.52
C LYS A 241 71.24 -68.60 26.70
N ASN A 242 70.17 -68.80 27.46
CA ASN A 242 70.16 -69.64 28.64
C ASN A 242 70.37 -71.12 28.28
N GLU A 243 69.81 -71.61 27.16
CA GLU A 243 70.07 -72.94 26.59
C GLU A 243 71.55 -73.12 26.23
N THR A 244 72.15 -72.13 25.56
CA THR A 244 73.58 -72.15 25.21
C THR A 244 74.44 -72.29 26.47
N SER A 245 74.19 -71.46 27.49
CA SER A 245 74.88 -71.58 28.78
C SER A 245 74.55 -72.89 29.51
N LEU A 246 73.32 -73.42 29.43
CA LEU A 246 72.96 -74.70 30.05
C LEU A 246 73.80 -75.85 29.46
N LYS A 247 74.09 -75.80 28.15
CA LYS A 247 75.00 -76.76 27.52
C LYS A 247 76.42 -76.63 28.11
N GLU A 248 76.99 -75.43 28.13
CA GLU A 248 78.33 -75.17 28.67
C GLU A 248 78.46 -75.59 30.15
N GLU A 249 77.45 -75.34 30.97
CA GLU A 249 77.44 -75.72 32.39
C GLU A 249 77.23 -77.25 32.59
N ASN A 250 76.55 -77.94 31.67
CA ASN A 250 76.46 -79.41 31.67
C ASN A 250 77.75 -80.07 31.21
N ASP A 251 78.43 -79.53 30.18
CA ASP A 251 79.72 -80.05 29.72
C ASP A 251 80.77 -79.99 30.85
N LYS A 252 80.79 -78.88 31.63
CA LYS A 252 81.58 -78.75 32.86
C LYS A 252 81.17 -79.74 33.96
N LEU A 253 79.87 -79.98 34.15
CA LEU A 253 79.36 -80.93 35.14
C LEU A 253 79.77 -82.37 34.82
N ALA A 254 79.76 -82.75 33.54
CA ALA A 254 80.18 -84.08 33.08
C ALA A 254 81.69 -84.31 33.30
N GLN A 255 82.53 -83.29 33.05
CA GLN A 255 83.96 -83.33 33.36
C GLN A 255 84.20 -83.55 34.87
N LEU A 256 83.55 -82.73 35.71
CA LEU A 256 83.64 -82.85 37.17
C LEU A 256 83.06 -84.17 37.72
N GLU A 257 82.09 -84.80 37.04
CA GLU A 257 81.56 -86.12 37.42
C GLU A 257 82.60 -87.23 37.22
N GLU A 258 83.32 -87.24 36.10
CA GLU A 258 84.37 -88.23 35.85
C GLU A 258 85.61 -87.98 36.72
N GLU A 259 86.03 -86.73 36.91
CA GLU A 259 87.10 -86.37 37.86
C GLU A 259 86.77 -86.82 39.29
N LYS A 260 85.55 -86.51 39.78
CA LYS A 260 85.04 -86.96 41.08
C LYS A 260 85.09 -88.49 41.21
N LYS A 261 84.71 -89.21 40.14
CA LYS A 261 84.73 -90.67 40.06
C LYS A 261 86.14 -91.25 40.06
N GLU A 262 87.11 -90.58 39.43
CA GLU A 262 88.53 -90.92 39.47
C GLU A 262 89.10 -90.69 40.88
N LYS A 263 88.94 -89.48 41.46
CA LYS A 263 89.49 -89.15 42.78
C LYS A 263 88.86 -89.98 43.90
N ALA A 264 87.56 -90.33 43.80
CA ALA A 264 86.92 -91.27 44.72
C ALA A 264 87.58 -92.66 44.71
N GLN A 265 87.97 -93.16 43.53
CA GLN A 265 88.70 -94.44 43.43
C GLN A 265 90.10 -94.33 44.01
N THR A 266 90.82 -93.23 43.75
CA THR A 266 92.16 -92.98 44.30
C THR A 266 92.12 -92.91 45.83
N ALA A 267 91.26 -92.07 46.41
CA ALA A 267 91.08 -91.96 47.86
C ALA A 267 90.64 -93.29 48.50
N SER A 268 89.78 -94.08 47.85
CA SER A 268 89.41 -95.41 48.35
C SER A 268 90.58 -96.40 48.32
N ARG A 269 91.48 -96.31 47.32
CA ARG A 269 92.68 -97.16 47.22
C ARG A 269 93.73 -96.80 48.27
N SER A 270 94.02 -95.51 48.48
CA SER A 270 94.99 -95.07 49.50
C SER A 270 94.45 -95.25 50.92
N SER A 271 93.14 -95.06 51.14
CA SER A 271 92.48 -95.39 52.41
C SER A 271 92.63 -96.87 52.77
N ARG A 272 92.33 -97.79 51.84
CA ARG A 272 92.58 -99.24 52.05
C ARG A 272 94.06 -99.53 52.32
N LYS A 273 94.97 -99.00 51.50
CA LYS A 273 96.42 -99.21 51.68
C LYS A 273 96.93 -98.70 53.03
N ALA A 274 96.42 -97.58 53.53
CA ALA A 274 96.77 -97.05 54.85
C ALA A 274 96.25 -97.97 55.97
N GLU A 275 95.02 -98.47 55.86
CA GLU A 275 94.44 -99.43 56.80
C GLU A 275 95.20 -100.76 56.78
N ASP A 276 95.44 -101.35 55.61
CA ASP A 276 96.18 -102.61 55.44
C ASP A 276 97.59 -102.53 56.08
N LEU A 277 98.30 -101.43 55.85
CA LEU A 277 99.63 -101.19 56.45
C LEU A 277 99.54 -100.95 57.96
N TYR A 278 98.49 -100.27 58.46
CA TYR A 278 98.29 -100.04 59.88
C TYR A 278 97.97 -101.35 60.62
N GLN A 279 97.11 -102.21 60.07
CA GLN A 279 96.81 -103.52 60.64
C GLN A 279 98.04 -104.45 60.65
N LEU A 280 98.86 -104.45 59.60
CA LEU A 280 100.13 -105.18 59.58
C LEU A 280 101.14 -104.63 60.60
N PHE A 281 101.20 -103.32 60.79
CA PHE A 281 102.05 -102.70 61.82
C PHE A 281 101.62 -103.11 63.23
N LEU A 282 100.31 -103.08 63.53
CA LEU A 282 99.77 -103.53 64.81
C LEU A 282 100.06 -105.02 65.05
N ALA A 283 99.87 -105.88 64.05
CA ALA A 283 100.14 -107.31 64.14
C ALA A 283 101.62 -107.64 64.42
N GLY A 284 102.56 -106.90 63.82
CA GLY A 284 104.00 -107.07 64.04
C GLY A 284 104.56 -106.34 65.26
N GLN A 285 103.78 -105.48 65.93
CA GLN A 285 104.24 -104.61 67.02
C GLN A 285 104.88 -105.38 68.19
N ALA A 286 104.34 -106.56 68.54
CA ALA A 286 104.92 -107.42 69.57
C ALA A 286 106.34 -107.91 69.23
N GLY A 287 106.63 -108.17 67.95
CA GLY A 287 107.96 -108.52 67.47
C GLY A 287 108.92 -107.32 67.48
N ILE A 288 108.46 -106.13 67.05
CA ILE A 288 109.24 -104.89 67.09
C ILE A 288 109.63 -104.50 68.53
N LEU A 289 108.75 -104.73 69.49
CA LEU A 289 109.02 -104.49 70.92
C LEU A 289 109.98 -105.53 71.50
N ALA A 290 109.82 -106.81 71.14
CA ALA A 290 110.68 -107.90 71.58
C ALA A 290 112.14 -107.77 71.08
N ASP A 291 112.33 -107.33 69.83
CA ASP A 291 113.65 -107.09 69.20
C ASP A 291 114.50 -106.03 69.94
N ARG A 292 113.84 -105.16 70.73
CA ARG A 292 114.50 -104.10 71.52
C ARG A 292 114.80 -104.49 72.97
N LEU A 293 114.42 -105.68 73.41
CA LEU A 293 114.68 -106.16 74.77
C LEU A 293 116.17 -106.50 74.95
N ARG A 294 116.78 -105.96 76.00
CA ARG A 294 118.14 -106.28 76.42
C ARG A 294 118.09 -107.20 77.65
N PRO A 295 119.04 -108.14 77.84
CA PRO A 295 119.15 -108.89 79.08
C PRO A 295 119.26 -107.96 80.29
N ASP A 296 118.58 -108.33 81.37
CA ASP A 296 118.58 -107.66 82.68
C ASP A 296 118.05 -106.20 82.72
N GLU A 297 117.64 -105.61 81.59
CA GLU A 297 116.91 -104.34 81.55
C GLU A 297 115.39 -104.54 81.69
N PRO A 298 114.67 -103.68 82.44
CA PRO A 298 113.22 -103.81 82.62
C PRO A 298 112.46 -103.45 81.35
N CYS A 299 111.61 -104.37 80.87
CA CYS A 299 110.79 -104.16 79.67
C CYS A 299 109.88 -102.93 79.81
N PRO A 300 109.85 -102.01 78.81
CA PRO A 300 109.11 -100.76 78.90
C PRO A 300 107.58 -100.91 78.90
N VAL A 301 107.05 -102.12 78.66
CA VAL A 301 105.61 -102.41 78.64
C VAL A 301 105.11 -103.02 79.97
N CYS A 302 105.95 -103.80 80.66
CA CYS A 302 105.52 -104.61 81.82
C CYS A 302 106.49 -104.61 83.01
N GLY A 303 107.68 -103.99 82.90
CA GLY A 303 108.70 -103.92 83.95
C GLY A 303 109.53 -105.19 84.18
N SER A 304 109.19 -106.34 83.57
CA SER A 304 109.97 -107.57 83.73
C SER A 304 111.33 -107.49 83.04
N THR A 305 112.39 -107.93 83.71
CA THR A 305 113.74 -108.10 83.17
C THR A 305 113.95 -109.44 82.45
N HIS A 306 112.99 -110.37 82.54
CA HIS A 306 113.10 -111.71 81.94
C HIS A 306 111.91 -112.05 81.04
N HIS A 307 112.22 -112.48 79.82
CA HIS A 307 111.26 -112.92 78.79
C HIS A 307 111.76 -114.23 78.17
N PRO A 308 111.24 -115.40 78.57
CA PRO A 308 111.84 -116.70 78.22
C PRO A 308 111.60 -117.13 76.76
N ALA A 309 110.62 -116.54 76.08
CA ALA A 309 110.35 -116.75 74.66
C ALA A 309 109.89 -115.43 74.01
N PRO A 310 110.84 -114.53 73.65
CA PRO A 310 110.50 -113.27 72.97
C PRO A 310 109.80 -113.52 71.62
N CYS A 311 108.86 -112.65 71.27
CA CYS A 311 108.17 -112.72 69.98
C CYS A 311 109.18 -112.46 68.85
N LYS A 312 109.17 -113.28 67.79
CA LYS A 312 110.04 -113.06 66.63
C LYS A 312 109.45 -111.95 65.75
N PRO A 313 110.28 -111.04 65.20
CA PRO A 313 109.85 -110.10 64.18
C PRO A 313 109.19 -110.82 62.99
N MET A 314 108.06 -110.30 62.51
CA MET A 314 107.43 -110.80 61.29
C MET A 314 108.09 -110.12 60.08
N GLU A 315 108.55 -110.92 59.13
CA GLU A 315 109.43 -110.51 58.02
C GLU A 315 108.87 -109.38 57.13
N ASN A 316 107.53 -109.24 57.06
CA ASN A 316 106.83 -108.21 56.29
C ASN A 316 106.16 -107.12 57.17
N THR A 317 106.65 -106.88 58.39
CA THR A 317 106.10 -105.81 59.23
C THR A 317 106.49 -104.43 58.67
N PRO A 318 105.53 -103.54 58.33
CA PRO A 318 105.85 -102.21 57.85
C PRO A 318 106.40 -101.31 58.97
N THR A 319 107.13 -100.26 58.62
CA THR A 319 107.65 -99.28 59.58
C THR A 319 106.62 -98.21 59.94
N GLN A 320 106.78 -97.56 61.09
CA GLN A 320 105.97 -96.38 61.46
C GLN A 320 105.99 -95.32 60.35
N GLU A 321 107.16 -95.06 59.74
CA GLU A 321 107.27 -94.10 58.63
C GLU A 321 106.47 -94.52 57.39
N GLN A 322 106.41 -95.82 57.06
CA GLN A 322 105.58 -96.33 55.97
C GLN A 322 104.08 -96.14 56.26
N VAL A 323 103.65 -96.37 57.51
CA VAL A 323 102.28 -96.11 57.97
C VAL A 323 101.96 -94.61 57.93
N ASP A 324 102.84 -93.75 58.45
CA ASP A 324 102.67 -92.30 58.48
C ASP A 324 102.61 -91.71 57.07
N ASN A 325 103.43 -92.20 56.15
CA ASN A 325 103.42 -91.76 54.76
C ASN A 325 102.19 -92.29 54.00
N ALA A 326 101.67 -93.48 54.33
CA ALA A 326 100.40 -93.96 53.79
C ALA A 326 99.20 -93.15 54.30
N ASN A 327 99.18 -92.79 55.60
CA ASN A 327 98.18 -91.88 56.17
C ASN A 327 98.23 -90.49 55.51
N LYS A 328 99.42 -89.89 55.33
CA LYS A 328 99.59 -88.62 54.60
C LYS A 328 99.02 -88.70 53.18
N GLN A 329 99.28 -89.78 52.44
CA GLN A 329 98.75 -89.97 51.08
C GLN A 329 97.22 -90.12 51.09
N ARG A 330 96.66 -90.92 52.01
CA ARG A 330 95.19 -91.01 52.20
C ARG A 330 94.60 -89.63 52.43
N ASP A 331 95.17 -88.85 53.33
CA ASP A 331 94.60 -87.56 53.73
C ASP A 331 94.73 -86.52 52.60
N GLN A 332 95.81 -86.57 51.82
CA GLN A 332 95.94 -85.80 50.57
C GLN A 332 94.89 -86.18 49.53
N ASP A 333 94.75 -87.48 49.22
CA ASP A 333 93.78 -87.95 48.23
C ASP A 333 92.33 -87.68 48.65
N GLN A 334 92.04 -87.81 49.96
CA GLN A 334 90.74 -87.53 50.55
C GLN A 334 90.40 -86.03 50.54
N ASN A 335 91.38 -85.15 50.76
CA ASN A 335 91.21 -83.71 50.62
C ASN A 335 90.90 -83.34 49.16
N VAL A 336 91.70 -83.82 48.20
CA VAL A 336 91.48 -83.60 46.77
C VAL A 336 90.13 -84.14 46.31
N PHE A 337 89.72 -85.33 46.77
CA PHE A 337 88.37 -85.84 46.50
C PHE A 337 87.28 -84.94 47.10
N THR A 338 87.47 -84.41 48.30
CA THR A 338 86.50 -83.52 48.97
C THR A 338 86.37 -82.18 48.24
N GLU A 339 87.48 -81.61 47.74
CA GLU A 339 87.50 -80.42 46.91
C GLU A 339 86.72 -80.63 45.60
N ILE A 340 87.06 -81.68 44.83
CA ILE A 340 86.38 -82.00 43.56
C ILE A 340 84.89 -82.35 43.79
N PHE A 341 84.56 -83.04 44.88
CA PHE A 341 83.17 -83.30 45.26
C PHE A 341 82.40 -82.01 45.57
N SER A 342 83.03 -81.04 46.24
CA SER A 342 82.43 -79.73 46.51
C SER A 342 82.21 -78.92 45.23
N ALA A 343 83.16 -78.96 44.29
CA ALA A 343 83.05 -78.33 42.98
C ALA A 343 81.92 -78.95 42.14
N TYR A 344 81.85 -80.29 42.06
CA TYR A 344 80.73 -81.01 41.45
C TYR A 344 79.38 -80.63 42.08
N ALA A 345 79.31 -80.54 43.41
CA ALA A 345 78.08 -80.21 44.12
C ALA A 345 77.63 -78.75 43.89
N ALA A 346 78.58 -77.82 43.74
CA ALA A 346 78.31 -76.44 43.32
C ALA A 346 77.84 -76.38 41.86
N GLN A 347 78.57 -77.02 40.94
CA GLN A 347 78.25 -77.04 39.51
C GLN A 347 76.86 -77.63 39.24
N LYS A 348 76.50 -78.70 39.96
CA LYS A 348 75.16 -79.31 39.86
C LYS A 348 74.03 -78.38 40.29
N ARG A 349 74.29 -77.47 41.25
CA ARG A 349 73.33 -76.41 41.63
C ARG A 349 73.24 -75.33 40.55
N THR A 350 74.35 -74.95 39.91
CA THR A 350 74.35 -74.02 38.77
C THR A 350 73.48 -74.54 37.63
N VAL A 351 73.67 -75.81 37.22
CA VAL A 351 72.86 -76.47 36.19
C VAL A 351 71.38 -76.53 36.58
N GLN A 352 71.06 -76.89 37.83
CA GLN A 352 69.65 -76.93 38.30
C GLN A 352 69.00 -75.54 38.29
N ASN A 353 69.70 -74.50 38.77
CA ASN A 353 69.19 -73.14 38.80
C ASN A 353 68.92 -72.60 37.39
N LEU A 354 69.82 -72.88 36.44
CA LEU A 354 69.67 -72.48 35.04
C LEU A 354 68.56 -73.27 34.33
N THR A 355 68.38 -74.55 34.66
CA THR A 355 67.25 -75.37 34.20
C THR A 355 65.91 -74.81 34.70
N ASN A 356 65.84 -74.39 35.96
CA ASN A 356 64.65 -73.75 36.53
C ASN A 356 64.37 -72.40 35.83
N LEU A 357 65.40 -71.57 35.62
CA LEU A 357 65.26 -70.29 34.91
C LEU A 357 64.72 -70.48 33.48
N ILE A 358 65.23 -71.46 32.73
CA ILE A 358 64.72 -71.79 31.39
C ILE A 358 63.25 -72.24 31.46
N SER A 359 62.89 -73.08 32.43
CA SER A 359 61.50 -73.50 32.66
C SER A 359 60.57 -72.31 32.91
N ASP A 360 60.98 -71.35 33.74
CA ASP A 360 60.17 -70.19 34.10
C ASP A 360 60.10 -69.12 33.00
N THR A 361 61.18 -68.89 32.25
CA THR A 361 61.14 -68.03 31.04
C THR A 361 60.32 -68.68 29.91
N PHE A 362 60.31 -70.03 29.81
CA PHE A 362 59.50 -70.75 28.83
C PHE A 362 58.00 -70.74 29.17
N LYS A 363 57.63 -70.82 30.47
CA LYS A 363 56.23 -70.63 30.90
C LYS A 363 55.68 -69.29 30.47
N LYS A 364 56.40 -68.18 30.74
CA LYS A 364 56.00 -66.82 30.31
C LYS A 364 55.77 -66.74 28.80
N PHE A 365 56.68 -67.33 28.02
CA PHE A 365 56.56 -67.39 26.56
C PHE A 365 55.32 -68.18 26.06
N LEU A 366 54.85 -69.17 26.82
CA LEU A 366 53.60 -69.89 26.55
C LEU A 366 52.36 -69.14 27.08
N GLU A 367 52.46 -68.46 28.21
CA GLU A 367 51.38 -67.65 28.79
C GLU A 367 51.00 -66.51 27.82
N ASP A 368 51.98 -65.79 27.26
CA ASP A 368 51.79 -64.78 26.21
C ASP A 368 51.08 -65.32 24.94
N ASN A 369 51.27 -66.60 24.61
CA ASN A 369 50.66 -67.26 23.46
C ASN A 369 49.15 -67.50 23.68
N THR A 370 48.72 -67.80 24.92
CA THR A 370 47.30 -68.05 25.22
C THR A 370 46.39 -66.83 25.00
N ALA A 371 46.96 -65.62 24.95
CA ALA A 371 46.23 -64.40 24.62
C ALA A 371 45.98 -64.21 23.10
N GLU A 372 46.65 -64.98 22.22
CA GLU A 372 46.44 -64.88 20.77
C GLU A 372 45.17 -65.63 20.34
N ASN A 373 44.97 -66.86 20.84
CA ASN A 373 43.84 -67.72 20.44
C ASN A 373 42.46 -67.32 21.00
N SER A 374 42.39 -66.35 21.92
CA SER A 374 41.13 -65.90 22.54
C SER A 374 40.54 -64.64 21.87
N GLY A 375 41.28 -63.97 20.99
CA GLY A 375 40.81 -62.77 20.27
C GLY A 375 40.19 -63.04 18.89
N ASP A 376 40.49 -64.19 18.28
CA ASP A 376 40.23 -64.48 16.86
C ASP A 376 39.00 -65.38 16.63
N ASN A 377 38.05 -65.39 17.58
CA ASN A 377 36.87 -66.27 17.59
C ASN A 377 35.55 -65.50 17.84
N THR A 378 35.39 -64.35 17.18
CA THR A 378 34.11 -63.61 17.11
C THR A 378 33.84 -63.08 15.70
N GLU A 379 33.36 -63.96 14.82
CA GLU A 379 32.48 -63.59 13.69
C GLU A 379 31.01 -63.51 14.16
#